data_AF-A0A6N7MBL7-F1
#
_entry.id   AF-A0A6N7MBL7-F1
#
_cell.length_a   1.000
_cell.length_b   1.000
_cell.length_c   1.000
_cell.angle_alpha   90.00
_cell.angle_beta   90.00
_cell.angle_gamma   90.00
#
_symmetry.space_group_name_H-M   'P 1'
#
loop_
_entity.id
_entity.type
_entity.pdbx_description
1 polymer ?
#
loop_
_entity_poly.entity_id
_entity_poly.type
_entity_poly.pdbx_seq_one_letter_code
_entity_poly.pdbx_strand_id
1 'polypeptide(L)'
;MKSFEERLTSLEELTEKLKTGKVSLAEALSLFEQGMKLSRGLEKELSRIEKKVEVLINQPEKDNEEPVLELFPELADDDQDQLT
;
A
#
# COMPACT_ATOMS: atom_id res chain seq x y z
N MET A 1 -14.71 -1.35 13.19
CA MET A 1 -14.48 -1.62 11.75
C MET A 1 -13.99 -3.05 11.67
N LYS A 2 -14.59 -3.93 10.86
CA LYS A 2 -14.11 -5.32 10.77
C LYS A 2 -12.71 -5.36 10.14
N SER A 3 -11.88 -6.34 10.52
CA SER A 3 -10.58 -6.58 9.88
C SER A 3 -10.74 -7.13 8.46
N PHE A 4 -9.64 -7.19 7.70
CA PHE A 4 -9.63 -7.81 6.38
C PHE A 4 -9.99 -9.30 6.48
N GLU A 5 -9.37 -10.00 7.43
CA GLU A 5 -9.57 -11.43 7.70
C GLU A 5 -11.03 -11.71 8.07
N GLU A 6 -11.62 -10.90 8.96
CA GLU A 6 -13.03 -11.05 9.35
C GLU A 6 -13.99 -10.86 8.16
N ARG A 7 -13.69 -9.92 7.25
CA ARG A 7 -14.46 -9.71 6.03
C ARG A 7 -14.28 -10.86 5.04
N LEU A 8 -13.08 -11.40 4.93
CA LEU A 8 -12.77 -12.54 4.07
C LEU A 8 -13.51 -13.80 4.54
N THR A 9 -13.45 -14.12 5.84
CA THR A 9 -14.21 -15.23 6.43
C THR A 9 -15.71 -15.04 6.23
N SER A 10 -16.23 -13.83 6.39
CA SER A 10 -17.66 -13.54 6.13
C SER A 10 -18.04 -13.83 4.66
N LEU A 11 -17.14 -13.56 3.71
CA LEU A 11 -17.35 -13.86 2.29
C LEU A 11 -17.34 -15.37 2.03
N GLU A 12 -16.41 -16.11 2.64
CA GLU A 12 -16.33 -17.56 2.53
C GLU A 12 -17.61 -18.24 3.04
N GLU A 13 -18.09 -17.85 4.22
CA GLU A 13 -19.34 -18.34 4.81
C GLU A 13 -20.55 -18.06 3.90
N LEU A 14 -20.61 -16.86 3.30
CA LEU A 14 -21.65 -16.51 2.33
C LEU A 14 -21.62 -17.43 1.12
N THR A 15 -20.42 -17.71 0.62
CA THR A 15 -20.20 -18.54 -0.57
C THR A 15 -20.58 -19.99 -0.27
N GLU A 16 -20.25 -20.51 0.91
CA GLU A 16 -20.66 -21.84 1.35
C GLU A 16 -22.19 -21.95 1.43
N LYS A 17 -22.87 -20.98 2.05
CA LYS A 17 -24.33 -20.95 2.14
C LYS A 17 -24.99 -21.00 0.76
N LEU A 18 -24.48 -20.22 -0.19
CA LEU A 18 -24.93 -20.23 -1.59
C LEU A 18 -24.71 -21.61 -2.26
N LYS A 19 -23.55 -22.25 -2.03
CA LYS A 19 -23.24 -23.58 -2.58
C LYS A 19 -24.13 -24.69 -2.03
N THR A 20 -24.63 -24.58 -0.80
CA THR A 20 -25.50 -25.61 -0.22
C THR A 20 -26.85 -25.74 -0.92
N GLY A 21 -27.29 -24.72 -1.67
CA GLY A 21 -28.56 -24.72 -2.39
C GLY A 21 -29.81 -24.76 -1.51
N LYS A 22 -29.66 -24.63 -0.17
CA LYS A 22 -30.77 -24.67 0.79
C LYS A 22 -31.45 -23.32 1.03
N VAL A 23 -31.10 -22.32 0.24
CA VAL A 23 -31.59 -20.94 0.37
C VAL A 23 -32.67 -20.66 -0.67
N SER A 24 -33.69 -19.88 -0.31
CA SER A 24 -34.69 -19.42 -1.27
C SER A 24 -34.07 -18.50 -2.33
N LEU A 25 -34.76 -18.29 -3.45
CA LEU A 25 -34.28 -17.39 -4.52
C LEU A 25 -34.05 -15.95 -4.01
N ALA A 26 -34.95 -15.44 -3.16
CA ALA A 26 -34.83 -14.11 -2.58
C ALA A 26 -33.62 -14.00 -1.64
N GLU A 27 -33.38 -15.03 -0.82
CA GLU A 27 -32.19 -15.09 0.02
C GLU A 27 -30.92 -15.22 -0.81
N ALA A 28 -30.91 -16.07 -1.83
CA ALA A 28 -29.76 -16.22 -2.73
C ALA A 28 -29.37 -14.88 -3.37
N LEU A 29 -30.36 -14.08 -3.81
CA LEU A 29 -30.12 -12.74 -4.36
C LEU A 29 -29.49 -11.81 -3.32
N SER A 30 -30.04 -11.80 -2.09
CA SER A 30 -29.51 -10.99 -0.98
C SER A 30 -28.08 -11.39 -0.59
N LEU A 31 -27.80 -12.69 -0.49
CA LEU A 31 -26.45 -13.21 -0.19
C LEU A 31 -25.47 -12.85 -1.31
N PHE A 32 -25.90 -12.92 -2.57
CA PHE A 32 -25.09 -12.54 -3.72
C PHE A 32 -24.73 -11.05 -3.72
N GLU A 33 -25.70 -10.17 -3.46
CA GLU A 33 -25.45 -8.72 -3.34
C GLU A 33 -24.48 -8.40 -2.20
N GLN A 34 -24.65 -9.06 -1.04
CA GLN A 34 -23.74 -8.93 0.10
C GLN A 34 -22.33 -9.40 -0.25
N GLY A 35 -22.21 -10.57 -0.89
CA GLY A 35 -20.93 -11.11 -1.35
C GLY A 35 -20.21 -10.19 -2.34
N MET A 36 -20.95 -9.62 -3.31
CA MET A 36 -20.42 -8.64 -4.25
C MET A 36 -19.89 -7.38 -3.57
N LYS A 37 -20.62 -6.87 -2.56
CA LYS A 37 -20.19 -5.69 -1.79
C LYS A 37 -18.94 -5.98 -0.97
N LEU A 38 -18.87 -7.15 -0.32
CA LEU A 38 -17.70 -7.60 0.44
C LEU A 38 -16.47 -7.76 -0.46
N SER A 39 -16.63 -8.47 -1.58
CA SER A 39 -15.56 -8.71 -2.55
C SER A 39 -14.94 -7.41 -3.06
N ARG A 40 -15.77 -6.47 -3.52
CA ARG A 40 -15.30 -5.13 -3.95
C ARG A 40 -14.60 -4.34 -2.84
N GLY A 41 -14.99 -4.56 -1.58
CA GLY A 41 -14.35 -3.93 -0.43
C GLY A 41 -12.94 -4.49 -0.18
N LEU A 42 -12.81 -5.81 -0.21
CA LEU A 42 -11.53 -6.52 -0.04
C LEU A 42 -10.55 -6.17 -1.16
N GLU A 43 -11.02 -6.12 -2.41
CA GLU A 43 -10.20 -5.75 -3.57
C GLU A 43 -9.63 -4.33 -3.44
N LYS A 44 -10.45 -3.36 -3.01
CA LYS A 44 -9.98 -1.99 -2.78
C LYS A 44 -8.93 -1.89 -1.68
N GLU A 45 -9.09 -2.68 -0.62
CA GLU A 45 -8.15 -2.69 0.49
C GLU A 45 -6.81 -3.31 0.08
N LEU A 46 -6.84 -4.44 -0.64
CA LEU A 46 -5.64 -5.06 -1.20
C LEU A 46 -4.91 -4.11 -2.14
N SER A 47 -5.62 -3.49 -3.09
CA SER A 47 -5.02 -2.51 -4.02
C SER A 47 -4.36 -1.33 -3.30
N ARG A 48 -4.94 -0.88 -2.18
CA ARG A 48 -4.34 0.18 -1.36
C ARG A 48 -3.05 -0.28 -0.69
N ILE A 49 -3.01 -1.53 -0.20
CA ILE A 49 -1.82 -2.12 0.42
C ILE A 49 -0.73 -2.32 -0.63
N GLU A 50 -1.06 -2.88 -1.80
CA GLU A 50 -0.15 -3.07 -2.93
C GLU A 50 0.53 -1.76 -3.32
N LYS A 51 -0.26 -0.68 -3.49
CA LYS A 51 0.29 0.65 -3.80
C LYS A 51 1.22 1.17 -2.71
N LYS A 52 0.91 0.90 -1.43
CA LYS A 52 1.78 1.31 -0.31
C LYS A 52 3.10 0.54 -0.36
N VAL A 53 3.06 -0.75 -0.66
CA VAL A 53 4.26 -1.59 -0.80
C VAL A 53 5.10 -1.13 -1.99
N GLU A 54 4.49 -0.84 -3.13
CA GLU A 54 5.17 -0.31 -4.32
C GLU A 54 5.92 0.99 -4.02
N VAL A 55 5.28 1.93 -3.30
CA VAL A 55 5.91 3.19 -2.89
C VAL A 55 7.08 2.95 -1.92
N LEU A 56 7.01 1.93 -1.06
CA LEU A 56 8.10 1.61 -0.13
C LEU A 56 9.30 0.97 -0.83
N ILE A 57 9.06 0.14 -1.85
CA ILE A 57 10.12 -0.53 -2.62
C ILE A 57 10.78 0.43 -3.60
N ASN A 58 10.00 1.29 -4.25
CA ASN A 58 10.48 2.20 -5.30
C ASN A 58 10.93 3.57 -4.78
N GLN A 59 11.00 3.75 -3.45
CA GLN A 59 11.58 4.97 -2.89
C GLN A 59 13.09 4.96 -3.15
N PRO A 60 13.66 5.97 -3.83
CA PRO A 60 15.10 6.11 -3.88
C PRO A 60 15.61 6.23 -2.44
N GLU A 61 16.69 5.51 -2.13
CA GLU A 61 17.47 5.77 -0.91
C GLU A 61 17.66 7.30 -0.84
N LYS A 62 17.15 7.92 0.22
CA LYS A 62 17.60 9.26 0.56
C LYS A 62 19.03 9.08 1.03
N ASP A 63 19.97 9.13 0.10
CA ASP A 63 21.34 9.50 0.42
C ASP A 63 21.23 10.89 1.03
N ASN A 64 21.24 10.94 2.36
CA ASN A 64 21.40 12.18 3.13
C ASN A 64 22.85 12.67 3.02
N GLU A 65 23.48 12.54 1.85
CA GLU A 65 24.70 13.24 1.54
C GLU A 65 24.28 14.67 1.22
N GLU A 66 24.49 15.58 2.18
CA GLU A 66 24.35 17.00 1.91
C GLU A 66 25.15 17.33 0.64
N PRO A 67 24.55 18.00 -0.35
CA PRO A 67 25.26 18.32 -1.58
C PRO A 67 26.46 19.18 -1.21
N VAL A 68 27.68 18.71 -1.51
CA VAL A 68 28.89 19.49 -1.35
C VAL A 68 28.80 20.66 -2.33
N LEU A 69 28.43 21.84 -1.83
CA LEU A 69 28.28 23.07 -2.61
C LEU A 69 29.61 23.77 -2.90
N GLU A 70 30.71 23.25 -2.36
CA GLU A 70 32.05 23.78 -2.59
C GLU A 70 32.61 23.21 -3.89
N LEU A 71 32.85 24.11 -4.85
CA LEU A 71 33.33 23.74 -6.17
C LEU A 71 34.75 23.15 -6.11
N PHE A 72 35.56 23.55 -5.11
CA PHE A 72 36.94 23.10 -4.87
C PHE A 72 37.36 23.32 -3.40
N PRO A 73 36.98 22.44 -2.44
CA PRO A 73 37.36 22.58 -1.02
C PRO A 73 38.88 22.57 -0.79
N GLU A 74 39.64 21.91 -1.67
CA GLU A 74 41.11 21.80 -1.59
C GLU A 74 41.86 23.08 -2.03
N LEU A 75 41.17 24.10 -2.55
CA LEU A 75 41.78 25.35 -3.02
C LEU A 75 41.48 26.56 -2.11
N ALA A 76 40.81 26.34 -0.96
CA ALA A 76 40.43 27.41 -0.04
C ALA A 76 41.60 27.97 0.80
N ASP A 77 42.74 27.27 0.84
CA ASP A 77 43.92 27.64 1.63
C ASP A 77 45.16 27.78 0.73
N ASP A 78 45.35 28.93 0.06
CA ASP A 78 46.71 29.36 -0.36
C ASP A 78 46.88 30.85 -0.78
N ASP A 79 45.89 31.74 -0.61
CA ASP A 79 46.01 33.16 -1.02
C ASP A 79 46.28 34.16 0.14
N GLN A 80 46.95 33.73 1.21
CA GLN A 80 47.44 34.66 2.25
C GLN A 80 48.81 34.26 2.80
N ASP A 81 49.89 34.44 2.03
CA ASP A 81 51.23 34.63 2.61
C ASP A 81 52.29 35.12 1.59
N GLN A 82 52.03 36.19 0.81
CA GLN A 82 53.12 36.99 0.21
C GLN A 82 52.75 38.48 0.10
N LEU A 83 52.70 39.18 1.24
CA LEU A 83 52.91 40.64 1.25
C LEU A 83 53.65 41.09 2.51
N THR A 84 54.95 40.78 2.57
CA THR A 84 55.98 41.58 3.25
C THR A 84 57.31 41.41 2.54
#